data_AF-A0A377XIS7-F1
#
_entry.id   AF-A0A377XIS7-F1
#
_cell.length_a   1.000
_cell.length_b   1.000
_cell.length_c   1.000
_cell.angle_alpha   90.00
_cell.angle_beta   90.00
_cell.angle_gamma   90.00
#
_symmetry.space_group_name_H-M   'P 1'
#
loop_
_entity.id
_entity.type
_entity.pdbx_description
1 polymer ?
#
loop_
_entity_poly.entity_id
_entity_poly.type
_entity_poly.pdbx_seq_one_letter_code
_entity_poly.pdbx_strand_id
1 'polypeptide(L)'
;MGSNVQALQRWLLLCSAVLVAVAVAISGVIGFIGLVVPHLMRLWLGPDHRGLIPGSLLAGAILLLLADTLARTVAAPAEIPVGLLTSLLGAPWFLWLVFRRENSRHG
;
A
#
# COMPACT_ATOMS: atom_id res chain seq x y z
N MET A 1 18.41 -23.37 7.80
CA MET A 1 16.94 -23.43 7.62
C MET A 1 16.66 -23.79 6.17
N GLY A 2 16.35 -25.06 5.88
CA GLY A 2 16.12 -25.58 4.52
C GLY A 2 14.72 -25.26 3.98
N SER A 3 14.29 -24.00 4.07
CA SER A 3 13.05 -23.59 3.43
C SER A 3 13.27 -23.56 1.92
N ASN A 4 12.39 -24.22 1.17
CA ASN A 4 12.41 -24.14 -0.29
C ASN A 4 11.93 -22.74 -0.71
N VAL A 5 12.86 -21.79 -0.74
CA VAL A 5 12.61 -20.36 -1.04
C VAL A 5 11.86 -20.19 -2.36
N GLN A 6 12.20 -21.01 -3.36
CA GLN A 6 11.57 -20.98 -4.67
C GLN A 6 10.09 -21.40 -4.60
N ALA A 7 9.78 -22.46 -3.84
CA ALA A 7 8.39 -22.88 -3.65
C ALA A 7 7.60 -21.83 -2.86
N LEU A 8 8.18 -21.29 -1.77
CA LEU A 8 7.54 -20.27 -0.96
C LEU A 8 7.25 -18.99 -1.76
N GLN A 9 8.22 -18.53 -2.56
CA GLN A 9 8.05 -17.36 -3.43
C GLN A 9 6.92 -17.58 -4.45
N ARG A 10 6.86 -18.75 -5.09
CA ARG A 10 5.77 -19.07 -6.03
C ARG A 10 4.41 -19.05 -5.35
N TRP A 11 4.28 -19.66 -4.18
CA TRP A 11 3.04 -19.66 -3.41
C TRP A 11 2.62 -18.24 -3.01
N LEU A 12 3.53 -17.42 -2.51
CA LEU A 12 3.25 -16.03 -2.15
C LEU A 12 2.83 -15.19 -3.37
N LEU A 13 3.50 -15.37 -4.50
CA LEU A 13 3.13 -14.69 -5.74
C LEU A 13 1.73 -15.09 -6.21
N LEU A 14 1.42 -16.39 -6.22
CA LEU A 14 0.10 -16.88 -6.62
C LEU A 14 -1.00 -16.37 -5.68
N CYS A 15 -0.82 -16.51 -4.36
CA CYS A 15 -1.79 -16.04 -3.37
C CYS A 15 -2.02 -14.53 -3.45
N SER A 16 -0.95 -13.73 -3.54
CA SER A 16 -1.05 -12.27 -3.63
C SER A 16 -1.70 -11.83 -4.96
N ALA A 17 -1.34 -12.46 -6.08
CA ALA A 17 -1.93 -12.15 -7.38
C ALA A 17 -3.43 -12.42 -7.40
N VAL A 18 -3.87 -13.57 -6.89
CA VAL A 18 -5.31 -13.91 -6.82
C VAL A 18 -6.06 -12.93 -5.91
N LEU A 19 -5.51 -12.63 -4.73
CA LEU A 19 -6.14 -11.74 -3.76
C LEU A 19 -6.28 -10.31 -4.33
N VAL A 20 -5.23 -9.81 -4.97
CA VAL A 20 -5.26 -8.48 -5.62
C VAL A 20 -6.19 -8.49 -6.82
N ALA A 21 -6.18 -9.54 -7.66
CA ALA A 21 -7.04 -9.62 -8.83
C ALA A 21 -8.54 -9.59 -8.46
N VAL A 22 -8.93 -10.33 -7.42
CA VAL A 22 -10.31 -10.34 -6.91
C VAL A 22 -10.68 -8.95 -6.36
N ALA A 23 -9.81 -8.32 -5.58
CA ALA A 23 -10.06 -6.98 -5.05
C ALA A 23 -10.22 -5.92 -6.15
N VAL A 24 -9.35 -5.95 -7.17
CA VAL A 24 -9.38 -5.02 -8.31
C VAL A 24 -10.57 -5.26 -9.22
N ALA A 25 -10.99 -6.51 -9.43
CA ALA A 25 -12.17 -6.83 -10.23
C ALA A 25 -13.47 -6.24 -9.65
N ILE A 26 -13.55 -6.13 -8.31
CA ILE A 26 -14.74 -5.61 -7.61
C ILE A 26 -14.64 -4.09 -7.42
N SER A 27 -13.48 -3.59 -7.02
CA SER A 27 -13.30 -2.19 -6.60
C SER A 27 -12.69 -1.27 -7.68
N GLY A 28 -12.25 -1.83 -8.80
CA GLY A 28 -11.44 -1.11 -9.79
C GLY A 28 -9.97 -0.99 -9.39
N VAL A 29 -9.18 -0.28 -10.21
CA VAL A 29 -7.74 -0.12 -10.00
C VAL A 29 -7.47 0.82 -8.82
N ILE A 30 -6.84 0.29 -7.78
CA ILE A 30 -6.38 1.04 -6.60
C ILE A 30 -4.85 1.16 -6.64
N GLY A 31 -4.34 2.37 -6.81
CA GLY A 31 -2.91 2.66 -6.81
C GLY A 31 -2.37 3.06 -5.44
N PHE A 32 -1.05 2.93 -5.28
CA PHE A 32 -0.25 3.59 -4.23
C PHE A 32 -0.35 3.06 -2.79
N ILE A 33 -1.51 2.55 -2.35
CA ILE A 33 -1.73 2.08 -0.97
C ILE A 33 -0.80 0.91 -0.61
N GLY A 34 -0.65 -0.07 -1.52
CA GLY A 34 0.21 -1.23 -1.32
C GLY A 34 1.71 -0.91 -1.18
N LEU A 35 2.14 0.29 -1.58
CA LEU A 35 3.52 0.76 -1.41
C LEU A 35 3.66 1.64 -0.16
N VAL A 36 2.73 2.56 0.07
CA VAL A 36 2.82 3.55 1.16
C VAL A 36 2.63 2.89 2.52
N VAL A 37 1.61 2.06 2.67
CA VAL A 37 1.22 1.48 3.96
C VAL A 37 2.33 0.62 4.59
N PRO A 38 2.90 -0.39 3.91
CA PRO A 38 3.96 -1.20 4.50
C PRO A 38 5.22 -0.39 4.77
N HIS A 39 5.44 0.70 4.03
CA HIS A 39 6.58 1.57 4.25
C HIS A 39 6.39 2.46 5.50
N LEU A 40 5.19 3.03 5.68
CA LEU A 40 4.82 3.79 6.87
C LEU A 40 4.91 2.92 8.12
N MET A 41 4.32 1.73 8.06
CA MET A 41 4.35 0.77 9.17
C MET A 41 5.76 0.30 9.49
N ARG A 42 6.64 0.15 8.48
CA ARG A 42 8.05 -0.17 8.72
C ARG A 42 8.79 0.95 9.44
N LEU A 43 8.43 2.21 9.19
CA LEU A 43 9.02 3.36 9.89
C LEU A 43 8.52 3.45 11.35
N TRP A 44 7.27 3.05 11.61
CA TRP A 44 6.63 3.14 12.92
C TRP A 44 6.87 1.93 13.83
N LEU A 45 6.69 0.70 13.32
CA LEU A 45 6.80 -0.55 14.10
C LEU A 45 8.16 -1.24 13.95
N GLY A 46 9.02 -0.77 13.04
CA GLY A 46 10.30 -1.40 12.74
C GLY A 46 10.19 -2.56 11.73
N PRO A 47 11.29 -3.31 11.51
CA PRO A 47 11.39 -4.32 10.45
C PRO A 47 10.80 -5.70 10.81
N ASP A 48 10.29 -5.90 12.02
CA ASP A 48 9.84 -7.21 12.47
C ASP A 48 8.50 -7.61 11.81
N HIS A 49 8.53 -8.68 11.02
CA HIS A 49 7.40 -9.10 10.19
C HIS A 49 6.15 -9.49 10.99
N ARG A 50 6.33 -9.94 12.25
CA ARG A 50 5.22 -10.36 13.12
C ARG A 50 4.30 -9.20 13.48
N GLY A 51 4.85 -7.99 13.66
CA GLY A 51 4.09 -6.76 13.89
C GLY A 51 3.75 -6.03 12.59
N LEU A 52 4.66 -6.07 11.61
CA LEU A 52 4.50 -5.35 10.34
C LEU A 52 3.30 -5.85 9.52
N ILE A 53 3.09 -7.17 9.44
CA ILE A 53 1.99 -7.75 8.66
C ILE A 53 0.61 -7.33 9.21
N PRO A 54 0.28 -7.55 10.49
CA PRO A 54 -1.02 -7.12 11.03
C PRO A 54 -1.15 -5.59 11.06
N GLY A 55 -0.07 -4.85 11.36
CA GLY A 55 -0.08 -3.39 11.33
C GLY A 55 -0.36 -2.83 9.94
N SER A 56 0.27 -3.39 8.90
CA SER A 56 0.05 -2.98 7.51
C SER A 56 -1.34 -3.36 7.00
N LEU A 57 -1.88 -4.51 7.43
CA LEU A 57 -3.25 -4.90 7.12
C LEU A 57 -4.25 -3.87 7.67
N LEU A 58 -4.16 -3.55 8.96
CA LEU A 58 -5.08 -2.62 9.62
C LEU A 58 -4.92 -1.19 9.10
N ALA A 59 -3.69 -0.69 9.02
CA ALA A 59 -3.43 0.65 8.51
C ALA A 59 -3.86 0.79 7.04
N GLY A 60 -3.66 -0.25 6.22
CA GLY A 60 -4.08 -0.26 4.84
C GLY A 60 -5.59 -0.28 4.69
N ALA A 61 -6.30 -1.09 5.48
CA ALA A 61 -7.75 -1.12 5.49
C ALA A 61 -8.35 0.24 5.90
N ILE A 62 -7.84 0.86 6.96
CA ILE A 62 -8.32 2.18 7.43
C ILE A 62 -8.07 3.25 6.37
N LEU A 63 -6.86 3.30 5.81
CA LEU A 63 -6.49 4.30 4.80
C LEU A 63 -7.31 4.12 3.52
N LEU A 64 -7.51 2.88 3.07
CA LEU A 64 -8.34 2.57 1.91
C LEU A 64 -9.80 2.97 2.15
N LEU A 65 -10.37 2.67 3.32
CA LEU A 65 -11.74 3.03 3.67
C LEU A 65 -11.94 4.56 3.67
N LEU A 66 -11.00 5.30 4.27
CA LEU A 66 -11.02 6.76 4.26
C LEU A 66 -10.89 7.32 2.84
N ALA A 67 -10.01 6.76 2.02
CA ALA A 67 -9.83 7.17 0.63
C ALA A 67 -11.08 6.90 -0.22
N ASP A 68 -11.71 5.72 -0.10
CA ASP A 68 -12.97 5.39 -0.79
C ASP A 68 -14.10 6.33 -0.35
N THR A 69 -14.21 6.60 0.95
CA THR A 69 -15.22 7.53 1.49
C THR A 69 -15.01 8.95 0.96
N LEU A 70 -13.78 9.47 0.97
CA LEU A 70 -13.46 10.81 0.46
C LEU A 70 -13.62 10.91 -1.06
N ALA A 71 -13.24 9.89 -1.81
CA ALA A 71 -13.42 9.88 -3.25
C ALA A 71 -14.91 9.92 -3.63
N ARG A 72 -15.77 9.19 -2.91
CA ARG A 72 -17.23 9.22 -3.12
C ARG A 72 -17.86 10.57 -2.75
N THR A 73 -17.33 11.30 -1.76
CA THR A 73 -17.89 12.59 -1.33
C THR A 73 -17.41 13.77 -2.16
N VAL A 74 -16.14 13.79 -2.58
CA VAL A 74 -15.56 14.91 -3.34
C VAL A 74 -15.88 14.82 -4.84
N ALA A 75 -16.14 13.61 -5.35
CA ALA A 75 -16.32 13.39 -6.78
C ALA A 75 -17.79 13.46 -7.25
N ALA A 76 -18.77 13.88 -6.45
CA ALA A 76 -20.13 14.08 -6.99
C ALA A 76 -20.16 15.31 -7.93
N PRO A 77 -20.57 15.20 -9.23
CA PRO A 77 -21.31 14.12 -9.91
C PRO A 77 -20.49 13.25 -10.90
N ALA A 78 -19.16 13.36 -10.94
CA ALA A 78 -18.29 12.65 -11.87
C ALA A 78 -17.51 11.51 -11.15
N GLU A 79 -17.70 10.26 -11.57
CA GLU A 79 -17.03 9.09 -10.97
C GLU A 79 -15.52 9.08 -11.25
N ILE A 80 -14.74 9.80 -10.42
CA ILE A 80 -13.27 9.77 -10.50
C ILE A 80 -12.77 8.48 -9.84
N PRO A 81 -11.90 7.69 -10.49
CA PRO A 81 -11.33 6.49 -9.89
C PRO A 81 -10.56 6.85 -8.62
N VAL A 82 -10.91 6.20 -7.50
CA VAL A 82 -10.23 6.38 -6.21
C VAL A 82 -8.72 6.24 -6.35
N GLY A 83 -8.26 5.29 -7.19
CA GLY A 83 -6.84 5.06 -7.47
C GLY A 83 -6.10 6.24 -8.12
N LEU A 84 -6.79 7.11 -8.86
CA LEU A 84 -6.20 8.29 -9.49
C LEU A 84 -5.95 9.38 -8.43
N LEU A 85 -6.92 9.54 -7.52
CA LEU A 85 -6.87 10.46 -6.39
C LEU A 85 -5.79 10.04 -5.36
N THR A 86 -5.73 8.74 -5.03
CA THR A 86 -4.69 8.21 -4.13
C THR A 86 -3.30 8.27 -4.74
N SER A 87 -3.16 8.10 -6.06
CA SER A 87 -1.86 8.21 -6.75
C SER A 87 -1.36 9.66 -6.78
N LEU A 88 -2.27 10.63 -6.96
CA LEU A 88 -1.92 12.06 -6.94
C LEU A 88 -1.42 12.52 -5.57
N LEU A 89 -1.98 11.98 -4.48
CA LEU A 89 -1.54 12.28 -3.11
C LEU A 89 -0.33 11.44 -2.69
N GLY A 90 -0.28 10.19 -3.13
CA GLY A 90 0.78 9.26 -2.81
C GLY A 90 2.11 9.61 -3.46
N ALA A 91 2.12 10.08 -4.71
CA ALA A 91 3.34 10.44 -5.42
C ALA A 91 4.16 11.55 -4.72
N PRO A 92 3.56 12.67 -4.28
CA PRO A 92 4.23 13.68 -3.45
C PRO A 92 4.77 13.11 -2.14
N TRP A 93 4.00 12.24 -1.46
CA TRP A 93 4.43 11.63 -0.20
C TRP A 93 5.65 10.72 -0.39
N PHE A 94 5.65 9.92 -1.46
CA PHE A 94 6.76 9.05 -1.80
C PHE A 94 8.01 9.84 -2.16
N LEU A 95 7.87 10.89 -2.98
CA LEU A 95 8.95 11.82 -3.31
C LEU A 95 9.54 12.44 -2.03
N TRP A 96 8.69 12.98 -1.16
CA TRP A 96 9.14 13.56 0.12
C TRP A 96 9.90 12.55 0.99
N LEU A 97 9.43 11.30 1.03
CA LEU A 97 10.09 10.26 1.83
C LEU A 97 11.46 9.85 1.26
N VAL A 98 11.61 9.83 -0.07
CA VAL A 98 12.90 9.60 -0.73
C VAL A 98 13.87 10.75 -0.44
N PHE A 99 13.44 12.00 -0.63
CA PHE A 99 14.25 13.19 -0.34
C PHE A 99 14.65 13.28 1.14
N ARG A 100 13.79 12.86 2.07
CA ARG A 100 14.13 12.86 3.50
C ARG A 100 15.22 11.85 3.86
N ARG A 101 15.25 10.68 3.19
CA ARG A 101 16.29 9.65 3.44
C ARG A 101 17.64 10.04 2.85
N GLU A 102 17.66 10.78 1.75
CA GLU A 102 18.87 11.34 1.16
C GLU A 102 19.59 12.28 2.13
N ASN A 103 18.83 13.12 2.84
CA ASN A 103 19.37 14.10 3.78
C ASN A 103 19.96 13.49 5.06
N SER A 104 19.76 12.20 5.34
CA SER A 104 20.36 11.49 6.49
C SER A 104 21.67 10.75 6.15
N ARG A 105 22.12 10.74 4.89
CA ARG A 105 23.42 10.14 4.49
C ARG A 105 24.57 11.14 4.32
N HIS A 106 24.33 12.43 4.56
CA HIS A 106 25.34 13.49 4.44
C HIS A 106 25.55 14.31 5.73
N GLY A 107 25.28 13.72 6.90
CA GLY A 107 25.59 14.30 8.22
C GLY A 107 26.53 13.41 9.00
#